data_AF-H0HUC5-F1
#
_entry.id   AF-H0HUC5-F1
#
_cell.length_a   1.000
_cell.length_b   1.000
_cell.length_c   1.000
_cell.angle_alpha   90.00
_cell.angle_beta   90.00
_cell.angle_gamma   90.00
#
_symmetry.space_group_name_H-M   'P 1'
#
loop_
_entity.id
_entity.type
_entity.pdbx_description
1 polymer ?
#
loop_
_entity_poly.entity_id
_entity_poly.type
_entity_poly.pdbx_seq_one_letter_code
_entity_poly.pdbx_strand_id
1 'polypeptide(L)'
;MSTILVLISSALGEASVSNQLVHDAVAQLRLQDPALQVIAHDLGSSPIPHLNFDSATAIRGAEPANAEQAAARALSDELIDELRAADTIVIGAPMYNFGMASTLKAWFDHVLRAGVTFSYSEAGPEACSPANAQSSS
;
A
#
# COMPACT_ATOMS: atom_id res chain seq x y z
N MET A 1 15.69 -13.59 -5.19
CA MET A 1 14.85 -12.98 -6.24
C MET A 1 14.26 -11.76 -5.58
N SER A 2 14.56 -10.55 -6.05
CA SER A 2 14.04 -9.36 -5.40
C SER A 2 12.61 -9.08 -5.87
N THR A 3 11.75 -8.66 -4.96
CA THR A 3 10.40 -8.18 -5.25
C THR A 3 10.35 -6.69 -5.03
N ILE A 4 9.86 -5.95 -6.02
CA ILE A 4 9.56 -4.53 -5.89
C ILE A 4 8.07 -4.28 -5.95
N LEU A 5 7.59 -3.42 -5.06
CA LEU A 5 6.23 -2.87 -5.10
C LEU A 5 6.29 -1.45 -5.68
N VAL A 6 5.59 -1.23 -6.77
CA VAL A 6 5.54 0.03 -7.48
C VAL A 6 4.16 0.65 -7.32
N LEU A 7 4.09 1.86 -6.78
CA LEU A 7 2.86 2.62 -6.62
C LEU A 7 2.98 3.90 -7.42
N ILE A 8 2.12 4.10 -8.42
CA ILE A 8 1.98 5.39 -9.11
C ILE A 8 0.60 5.96 -8.85
N SER A 9 0.50 7.27 -8.62
CA SER A 9 -0.76 7.86 -8.14
C SER A 9 -1.18 9.13 -8.86
N SER A 10 -0.57 9.45 -10.00
CA SER A 10 -0.93 10.67 -10.72
C SER A 10 -2.28 10.55 -11.41
N ALA A 11 -3.12 11.57 -11.24
CA ALA A 11 -4.36 11.71 -12.01
C ALA A 11 -4.10 12.08 -13.49
N LEU A 12 -2.85 12.40 -13.86
CA LEU A 12 -2.48 12.77 -15.23
C LEU A 12 -2.05 11.58 -16.10
N GLY A 13 -1.95 10.37 -15.53
CA GLY A 13 -1.55 9.16 -16.27
C GLY A 13 -0.20 9.36 -16.99
N GLU A 14 -0.15 9.07 -18.29
CA GLU A 14 1.06 9.21 -19.13
C GLU A 14 1.64 10.63 -19.18
N ALA A 15 0.83 11.67 -18.94
CA ALA A 15 1.30 13.05 -18.89
C ALA A 15 2.03 13.40 -17.57
N SER A 16 2.08 12.46 -16.61
CA SER A 16 2.76 12.63 -15.32
C SER A 16 4.27 12.43 -15.42
N VAL A 17 5.02 13.46 -15.05
CA VAL A 17 6.49 13.37 -14.89
C VAL A 17 6.86 12.35 -13.82
N SER A 18 6.13 12.29 -12.69
CA SER A 18 6.39 11.30 -11.64
C SER A 18 6.20 9.86 -12.12
N ASN A 19 5.22 9.61 -12.99
CA ASN A 19 4.99 8.27 -13.54
C ASN A 19 6.12 7.88 -14.51
N GLN A 20 6.51 8.82 -15.38
CA GLN A 20 7.63 8.61 -16.32
C GLN A 20 8.94 8.28 -15.59
N LEU A 21 9.27 9.02 -14.53
CA LEU A 21 10.46 8.75 -13.71
C LEU A 21 10.43 7.38 -13.04
N VAL A 22 9.26 6.93 -12.56
CA VAL A 22 9.10 5.59 -11.99
C VAL A 22 9.26 4.51 -13.06
N HIS A 23 8.66 4.69 -14.25
CA HIS A 23 8.80 3.75 -15.36
C HIS A 23 10.28 3.59 -15.77
N ASP A 24 11.01 4.70 -15.88
CA ASP A 24 12.44 4.68 -16.19
C ASP A 24 13.25 3.97 -15.10
N ALA A 25 12.97 4.25 -13.82
CA ALA A 25 13.64 3.59 -12.70
C ALA A 25 13.40 2.08 -12.69
N VAL A 26 12.15 1.64 -12.87
CA VAL A 26 11.78 0.21 -12.92
C VAL A 26 12.42 -0.47 -14.13
N ALA A 27 12.48 0.21 -15.28
CA ALA A 27 13.17 -0.31 -16.47
C ALA A 27 14.67 -0.53 -16.19
N GLN A 28 15.33 0.41 -15.53
CA GLN A 28 16.75 0.26 -15.15
C GLN A 28 16.97 -0.88 -14.14
N LEU A 29 16.08 -1.02 -13.15
CA LEU A 29 16.17 -2.11 -12.16
C LEU A 29 16.02 -3.48 -12.82
N ARG A 30 15.09 -3.64 -13.77
CA ARG A 30 14.93 -4.89 -14.53
C ARG A 30 16.13 -5.25 -15.40
N LEU A 31 16.88 -4.25 -15.89
CA LEU A 31 18.12 -4.51 -16.63
C LEU A 31 19.23 -5.06 -15.72
N GLN A 32 19.22 -4.69 -14.44
CA GLN A 32 20.22 -5.12 -13.46
C GLN A 32 19.86 -6.48 -12.84
N ASP A 33 18.57 -6.75 -12.63
CA ASP A 33 18.05 -8.04 -12.19
C ASP A 33 16.95 -8.53 -13.15
N PRO A 34 17.29 -9.36 -14.15
CA PRO A 34 16.30 -9.93 -15.06
C PRO A 34 15.26 -10.84 -14.38
N ALA A 35 15.51 -11.30 -13.15
CA ALA A 35 14.58 -12.10 -12.35
C ALA A 35 13.73 -11.24 -11.39
N LEU A 36 13.85 -9.91 -11.46
CA LEU A 36 13.11 -8.98 -10.62
C LEU A 36 11.60 -9.18 -10.77
N GLN A 37 10.92 -9.43 -9.66
CA GLN A 37 9.47 -9.45 -9.62
C GLN A 37 8.94 -8.05 -9.36
N VAL A 38 7.95 -7.64 -10.14
CA VAL A 38 7.35 -6.31 -10.05
C VAL A 38 5.87 -6.45 -9.81
N ILE A 39 5.44 -6.03 -8.63
CA ILE A 39 4.03 -5.82 -8.28
C ILE A 39 3.75 -4.34 -8.49
N ALA A 40 2.76 -3.98 -9.31
CA ALA A 40 2.53 -2.59 -9.71
C ALA A 40 1.07 -2.20 -9.56
N HIS A 41 0.83 -1.08 -8.90
CA HIS A 41 -0.48 -0.45 -8.76
C HIS A 41 -0.48 0.95 -9.37
N ASP A 42 -1.31 1.14 -10.38
CA ASP A 42 -1.69 2.47 -10.86
C ASP A 42 -2.94 2.95 -10.11
N LEU A 43 -2.70 3.67 -9.02
CA LEU A 43 -3.73 4.24 -8.16
C LEU A 43 -4.43 5.44 -8.81
N GLY A 44 -3.89 6.00 -9.90
CA GLY A 44 -4.52 7.06 -10.68
C GLY A 44 -5.61 6.51 -11.59
N SER A 45 -5.35 5.38 -12.26
CA SER A 45 -6.30 4.72 -13.16
C SER A 45 -7.20 3.68 -12.49
N SER A 46 -6.69 2.94 -11.50
CA SER A 46 -7.41 1.91 -10.74
C SER A 46 -7.31 2.21 -9.24
N PRO A 47 -8.05 3.21 -8.74
CA PRO A 47 -7.92 3.67 -7.37
C PRO A 47 -8.42 2.62 -6.36
N ILE A 48 -7.69 2.49 -5.25
CA ILE A 48 -8.18 1.78 -4.07
C ILE A 48 -9.36 2.56 -3.47
N PRO A 49 -10.47 1.90 -3.08
CA PRO A 49 -11.61 2.57 -2.46
C PRO A 49 -11.20 3.34 -1.20
N HIS A 50 -11.64 4.59 -1.11
CA HIS A 50 -11.54 5.36 0.13
C HIS A 50 -12.28 4.67 1.27
N LEU A 51 -11.81 4.91 2.50
CA LEU A 51 -12.47 4.40 3.69
C LEU A 51 -13.92 4.89 3.76
N ASN A 52 -14.80 3.95 4.05
CA ASN A 52 -16.21 4.12 4.39
C ASN A 52 -16.48 3.43 5.73
N PHE A 53 -17.75 3.38 6.16
CA PHE A 53 -18.11 2.77 7.43
C PHE A 53 -17.65 1.30 7.54
N ASP A 54 -17.93 0.49 6.52
CA ASP A 54 -17.60 -0.95 6.52
C ASP A 54 -16.09 -1.20 6.49
N SER A 55 -15.37 -0.59 5.55
CA SER A 55 -13.91 -0.74 5.46
C SER A 55 -13.18 -0.24 6.70
N ALA A 56 -13.58 0.91 7.26
CA ALA A 56 -12.97 1.42 8.47
C ALA A 56 -13.28 0.55 9.70
N THR A 57 -14.43 -0.14 9.73
CA THR A 57 -14.77 -1.12 10.77
C THR A 57 -13.93 -2.39 10.63
N ALA A 58 -13.85 -2.93 9.41
CA ALA A 58 -13.14 -4.16 9.10
C ALA A 58 -11.62 -4.08 9.35
N ILE A 59 -11.01 -2.92 9.05
CA ILE A 59 -9.56 -2.70 9.21
C ILE A 59 -9.19 -2.42 10.67
N ARG A 60 -10.12 -1.99 11.52
CA ARG A 60 -9.88 -1.76 12.96
C ARG A 60 -9.91 -3.01 13.84
N GLY A 61 -9.90 -4.21 13.23
CA GLY A 61 -9.75 -5.48 13.93
C GLY A 61 -11.07 -6.13 14.39
N ALA A 62 -12.22 -5.57 14.03
CA ALA A 62 -13.49 -6.26 14.21
C ALA A 62 -13.61 -7.41 13.18
N GLU A 63 -14.16 -8.55 13.62
CA GLU A 63 -14.55 -9.61 12.69
C GLU A 63 -15.60 -9.07 11.71
N PRO A 64 -15.43 -9.29 10.39
CA PRO A 64 -16.39 -8.82 9.40
C PRO A 64 -17.81 -9.33 9.66
N ALA A 65 -18.76 -8.41 9.80
CA ALA A 65 -20.16 -8.73 10.06
C ALA A 65 -21.01 -8.86 8.79
N ASN A 66 -20.50 -8.42 7.64
CA ASN A 66 -21.18 -8.45 6.34
C ASN A 66 -20.17 -8.66 5.17
N ALA A 67 -20.70 -8.77 3.95
CA ALA A 67 -19.89 -9.04 2.76
C ALA A 67 -18.97 -7.88 2.41
N GLU A 68 -19.41 -6.63 2.60
CA GLU A 68 -18.66 -5.41 2.33
C GLU A 68 -17.44 -5.28 3.25
N GLN A 69 -17.61 -5.58 4.53
CA GLN A 69 -16.53 -5.64 5.52
C GLN A 69 -15.55 -6.77 5.19
N ALA A 70 -16.05 -7.94 4.78
CA ALA A 70 -15.20 -9.07 4.42
C ALA A 70 -14.36 -8.74 3.18
N ALA A 71 -14.96 -8.12 2.16
CA ALA A 71 -14.26 -7.67 0.96
C ALA A 71 -13.21 -6.59 1.28
N ALA A 72 -13.55 -5.62 2.15
CA ALA A 72 -12.60 -4.59 2.57
C ALA A 72 -11.41 -5.17 3.37
N ARG A 73 -11.68 -6.15 4.24
CA ARG A 73 -10.63 -6.86 4.98
C ARG A 73 -9.72 -7.64 4.03
N ALA A 74 -10.29 -8.37 3.08
CA ALA A 74 -9.54 -9.14 2.09
C ALA A 74 -8.64 -8.24 1.23
N LEU A 75 -9.15 -7.08 0.78
CA LEU A 75 -8.35 -6.09 0.05
C LEU A 75 -7.19 -5.55 0.91
N SER A 76 -7.46 -5.21 2.17
CA SER A 76 -6.41 -4.76 3.10
C SER A 76 -5.37 -5.86 3.35
N ASP A 77 -5.79 -7.12 3.50
CA ASP A 77 -4.88 -8.26 3.66
C ASP A 77 -3.98 -8.44 2.42
N GLU A 78 -4.55 -8.40 1.22
CA GLU A 78 -3.82 -8.47 -0.05
C GLU A 78 -2.74 -7.37 -0.16
N LEU A 79 -3.13 -6.10 0.05
CA LEU A 79 -2.21 -4.97 -0.04
C LEU A 79 -1.09 -5.03 1.03
N ILE A 80 -1.41 -5.55 2.23
CA ILE A 80 -0.41 -5.74 3.30
C ILE A 80 0.55 -6.88 2.95
N ASP A 81 0.07 -7.96 2.34
CA ASP A 81 0.90 -9.08 1.93
C ASP A 81 1.86 -8.67 0.80
N GLU A 82 1.40 -7.88 -0.17
CA GLU A 82 2.28 -7.27 -1.19
C GLU A 82 3.33 -6.35 -0.56
N LEU A 83 2.92 -5.50 0.40
CA LEU A 83 3.82 -4.62 1.14
C LEU A 83 4.90 -5.42 1.89
N ARG A 84 4.53 -6.54 2.50
CA ARG A 84 5.46 -7.42 3.24
C ARG A 84 6.35 -8.24 2.33
N ALA A 85 5.88 -8.61 1.13
CA ALA A 85 6.64 -9.37 0.16
C ALA A 85 7.70 -8.50 -0.57
N ALA A 86 7.54 -7.19 -0.57
CA ALA A 86 8.43 -6.26 -1.25
C ALA A 86 9.73 -6.00 -0.48
N ASP A 87 10.86 -6.21 -1.13
CA ASP A 87 12.17 -5.78 -0.62
C ASP A 87 12.39 -4.28 -0.84
N THR A 88 11.75 -3.71 -1.87
CA THR A 88 11.85 -2.30 -2.22
C THR A 88 10.47 -1.76 -2.62
N ILE A 89 10.14 -0.57 -2.15
CA ILE A 89 8.91 0.13 -2.52
C ILE A 89 9.30 1.37 -3.32
N VAL A 90 8.75 1.52 -4.53
CA VAL A 90 8.95 2.67 -5.40
C VAL A 90 7.63 3.43 -5.50
N ILE A 91 7.60 4.68 -5.07
CA ILE A 91 6.39 5.51 -5.05
C ILE A 91 6.55 6.72 -5.97
N GLY A 92 5.76 6.74 -7.04
CA GLY A 92 5.58 7.88 -7.94
C GLY A 92 4.39 8.72 -7.52
N ALA A 93 4.63 9.73 -6.70
CA ALA A 93 3.58 10.60 -6.16
C ALA A 93 3.79 12.06 -6.63
N PRO A 94 2.94 12.62 -7.51
CA PRO A 94 2.95 14.05 -7.75
C PRO A 94 2.43 14.81 -6.52
N MET A 95 2.90 16.05 -6.36
CA MET A 95 2.39 16.94 -5.33
C MET A 95 1.11 17.63 -5.82
N TYR A 96 -0.01 17.33 -5.18
CA TYR A 96 -1.28 18.04 -5.37
C TYR A 96 -1.61 18.83 -4.10
N ASN A 97 -1.77 20.15 -4.23
CA ASN A 97 -2.13 21.03 -3.12
C ASN A 97 -1.24 20.84 -1.88
N PHE A 98 0.08 20.78 -2.08
CA PHE A 98 1.08 20.56 -1.02
C PHE A 98 1.01 19.20 -0.32
N GLY A 99 0.32 18.22 -0.90
CA GLY A 99 0.22 16.86 -0.37
C GLY A 99 0.30 15.79 -1.47
N MET A 100 0.16 14.55 -1.02
CA MET A 100 0.02 13.38 -1.90
C MET A 100 -1.37 13.35 -2.57
N ALA A 101 -1.49 12.61 -3.67
CA ALA A 101 -2.79 12.30 -4.26
C ALA A 101 -3.70 11.55 -3.26
N SER A 102 -5.00 11.84 -3.29
CA SER A 102 -5.98 11.19 -2.40
C SER A 102 -6.03 9.68 -2.61
N THR A 103 -5.80 9.21 -3.84
CA THR A 103 -5.75 7.78 -4.19
C THR A 103 -4.55 7.07 -3.54
N LEU A 104 -3.39 7.73 -3.45
CA LEU A 104 -2.25 7.19 -2.70
C LEU A 104 -2.56 7.16 -1.19
N LYS A 105 -3.25 8.18 -0.67
CA LYS A 105 -3.67 8.17 0.74
C LYS A 105 -4.62 7.02 1.04
N ALA A 106 -5.54 6.69 0.11
CA ALA A 106 -6.41 5.53 0.24
C ALA A 106 -5.60 4.23 0.36
N TRP A 107 -4.56 4.04 -0.47
CA TRP A 107 -3.68 2.86 -0.33
C TRP A 107 -3.04 2.79 1.07
N PHE A 108 -2.50 3.90 1.59
CA PHE A 108 -1.97 3.94 2.96
C PHE A 108 -3.02 3.61 4.03
N ASP A 109 -4.27 4.05 3.86
CA ASP A 109 -5.35 3.73 4.78
C ASP A 109 -5.65 2.24 4.88
N HIS A 110 -5.37 1.46 3.82
CA HIS A 110 -5.58 0.02 3.82
C HIS A 110 -4.37 -0.77 4.36
N VAL A 111 -3.15 -0.26 4.19
CA VAL A 111 -1.94 -0.96 4.65
C VAL A 111 -1.49 -0.58 6.06
N LEU A 112 -1.94 0.56 6.59
CA LEU A 112 -1.65 0.98 7.97
C LEU A 112 -2.72 0.43 8.91
N ARG A 113 -2.47 -0.78 9.42
CA ARG A 113 -3.42 -1.53 10.25
C ARG A 113 -2.84 -1.87 11.61
N ALA A 114 -3.52 -1.41 12.67
CA ALA A 114 -3.11 -1.62 14.05
C ALA A 114 -3.10 -3.13 14.40
N GLY A 115 -2.08 -3.58 15.11
CA GLY A 115 -1.84 -4.99 15.43
C GLY A 115 -1.33 -5.82 14.25
N VAL A 116 -1.15 -5.24 13.06
CA VAL A 116 -0.75 -5.97 11.84
C VAL A 116 0.49 -5.36 11.19
N THR A 117 0.48 -4.07 10.87
CA THR A 117 1.65 -3.36 10.33
C THR A 117 2.24 -2.37 11.31
N PHE A 118 1.47 -1.93 12.30
CA PHE A 118 1.98 -1.13 13.42
C PHE A 118 1.26 -1.47 14.74
N SER A 119 1.89 -1.18 15.86
CA SER A 119 1.33 -1.24 17.22
C SER A 119 1.50 0.10 17.92
N TYR A 120 0.85 0.27 19.08
CA TYR A 120 1.04 1.45 19.92
C TYR A 120 1.91 1.08 21.11
N SER A 121 2.96 1.87 21.35
CA SER A 121 3.76 1.88 22.57
C SER A 121 3.45 3.14 23.39
N GLU A 122 4.02 3.25 24.59
CA GLU A 122 3.96 4.49 25.38
C GLU A 122 4.57 5.69 24.63
N ALA A 123 5.51 5.47 23.71
CA ALA A 123 6.14 6.49 22.89
C ALA A 123 5.35 6.85 21.62
N GLY A 124 4.24 6.16 21.36
CA GLY A 124 3.42 6.31 20.15
C GLY A 124 3.47 5.10 19.21
N PRO A 125 3.03 5.27 17.94
CA PRO A 125 3.03 4.19 16.96
C PRO A 125 4.43 3.66 16.67
N GLU A 126 4.58 2.34 16.62
CA GLU A 126 5.81 1.65 16.24
C GLU A 126 5.52 0.56 15.20
N ALA A 127 6.48 0.27 14.34
CA ALA A 127 6.32 -0.76 13.33
C ALA A 127 6.26 -2.16 13.97
N CYS A 128 5.34 -3.01 13.51
CA CYS A 128 5.33 -4.40 13.94
C CYS A 128 6.55 -5.13 13.36
N SER A 129 7.40 -5.71 14.23
CA SER A 129 8.40 -6.68 13.78
C SER A 129 7.69 -7.94 13.27
N PRO A 130 8.17 -8.61 12.20
CA PRO A 130 7.62 -9.89 11.75
C PRO A 130 7.62 -10.97 12.85
N ALA A 131 8.42 -10.82 13.92
CA ALA A 131 8.43 -11.72 15.07
C ALA A 131 7.29 -11.49 16.08
N ASN A 132 6.62 -10.33 16.07
CA ASN A 132 5.62 -9.95 17.08
C ASN A 132 4.16 -10.06 16.61
N ALA A 133 3.91 -10.59 15.41
CA ALA A 133 2.57 -10.68 14.84
C ALA A 133 1.63 -11.72 15.50
N GLN A 134 2.06 -12.40 16.58
CA GLN A 134 1.28 -13.48 17.22
C GLN A 134 0.96 -13.25 18.72
N SER A 135 1.31 -12.12 19.34
CA SER A 135 1.19 -11.99 20.81
C SER A 135 0.05 -11.10 21.31
N SER A 136 -1.00 -10.88 20.53
CA SER A 136 -2.14 -10.05 20.97
C SER A 136 -3.44 -10.84 20.88
N SER A 137 -3.65 -11.68 21.89
CA SER A 137 -4.92 -12.33 22.22
C SER A 137 -5.55 -11.67 23.45
#